data_AF-A0A7S2WJZ1-F1
#
_entry.id   AF-A0A7S2WJZ1-F1
#
_cell.length_a   1.000
_cell.length_b   1.000
_cell.length_c   1.000
_cell.angle_alpha   90.00
_cell.angle_beta   90.00
_cell.angle_gamma   90.00
#
_symmetry.space_group_name_H-M   'P 1'
#
loop_
_entity.id
_entity.type
_entity.pdbx_description
1 polymer ?
#
loop_
_entity_poly.entity_id
_entity_poly.type
_entity_poly.pdbx_seq_one_letter_code
_entity_poly.pdbx_strand_id
1 'polypeptide(L)'
;MVTASGAAGSRGDVEMGPRAAAEETKERGAGEAEEEASGRMSRREILKLLAVIGFVVVVVVLAQEVGLLLTRIRDWLVKQPLSYCLPVFVVVMVVRRVVVPIWYTVPTGVLMIIYLVFKVGVVRAAVIFQTLKLLDFVSFLILQRWFGPYFCDEDEEGQQMARSAKRCLPQILLDVVYALDREWGGHLRSQAPVGKTLTFIAFGATWFLEEEAMLFWFAVRSHVPNHLICIGLVTFTYLNTFDTIIRAQAVKGALDALSGSSAEILWEAIAQAKWYFVFLALLIATPATIYIHGRHVRLVYRKCTTMRVIVDEEADVANQDKDGENDTSLLQSPRRDHGDFAHQNDQDRERRRRELLQQQVTSIQTEPT
;
A
#
# COMPACT_ATOMS: atom_id res chain seq x y z
N MET A 1 -54.15 -9.39 -41.88
CA MET A 1 -53.92 -8.34 -42.89
C MET A 1 -52.77 -8.83 -43.78
N VAL A 2 -53.12 -9.13 -45.03
CA VAL A 2 -52.33 -9.34 -46.26
C VAL A 2 -51.11 -10.29 -46.25
N THR A 3 -51.19 -11.17 -47.25
CA THR A 3 -50.35 -12.27 -47.72
C THR A 3 -49.18 -11.86 -48.63
N ALA A 4 -48.21 -12.79 -48.73
CA ALA A 4 -47.56 -13.29 -49.96
C ALA A 4 -46.34 -12.59 -50.61
N SER A 5 -45.44 -13.50 -51.04
CA SER A 5 -44.77 -13.57 -52.35
C SER A 5 -43.34 -13.01 -52.51
N GLY A 6 -42.37 -13.93 -52.50
CA GLY A 6 -41.68 -14.39 -53.71
C GLY A 6 -40.57 -13.52 -54.32
N ALA A 7 -39.36 -14.09 -54.46
CA ALA A 7 -38.59 -14.09 -55.71
C ALA A 7 -37.36 -15.01 -55.61
N ALA A 8 -37.14 -15.78 -56.67
CA ALA A 8 -36.01 -16.66 -56.90
C ALA A 8 -34.75 -15.87 -57.32
N GLY A 9 -33.58 -16.39 -56.97
CA GLY A 9 -32.27 -15.95 -57.47
C GLY A 9 -31.38 -17.16 -57.70
N SER A 10 -30.94 -17.34 -58.95
CA SER A 10 -30.29 -18.53 -59.48
C SER A 10 -28.76 -18.50 -59.39
N ARG A 11 -28.16 -19.69 -59.52
CA ARG A 11 -26.82 -20.02 -60.05
C ARG A 11 -25.59 -19.76 -59.17
N GLY A 12 -24.81 -20.83 -59.03
CA GLY A 12 -23.39 -20.79 -58.75
C GLY A 12 -22.83 -22.11 -58.27
N ASP A 13 -22.86 -23.15 -59.10
CA ASP A 13 -22.02 -24.34 -58.89
C ASP A 13 -20.54 -23.92 -59.01
N VAL A 14 -19.80 -24.03 -57.91
CA VAL A 14 -18.33 -23.93 -57.90
C VAL A 14 -17.80 -25.26 -57.41
N GLU A 15 -17.27 -26.05 -58.34
CA GLU A 15 -16.43 -27.22 -58.05
C GLU A 15 -15.20 -26.75 -57.25
N MET A 16 -15.16 -27.04 -55.95
CA MET A 16 -13.93 -26.95 -55.16
C MET A 16 -13.08 -28.18 -55.41
N GLY A 17 -11.91 -27.96 -56.02
CA GLY A 17 -10.92 -28.99 -56.27
C GLY A 17 -10.36 -29.64 -54.99
N PRO A 18 -9.80 -30.86 -55.09
CA PRO A 18 -9.43 -31.73 -53.96
C PRO A 18 -8.21 -31.27 -53.14
N ARG A 19 -7.83 -29.99 -53.19
CA ARG A 19 -6.75 -29.41 -52.39
C ARG A 19 -7.21 -28.66 -51.14
N ALA A 20 -8.47 -28.22 -51.07
CA ALA A 20 -9.01 -27.55 -49.87
C ALA A 20 -9.39 -28.54 -48.76
N ALA A 21 -9.76 -29.78 -49.10
CA ALA A 21 -10.18 -30.79 -48.13
C ALA A 21 -9.02 -31.36 -47.29
N ALA A 22 -7.76 -31.22 -47.73
CA ALA A 22 -6.59 -31.76 -47.04
C ALA A 22 -5.99 -30.81 -45.98
N GLU A 23 -6.23 -29.50 -46.10
CA GLU A 23 -5.83 -28.53 -45.06
C GLU A 23 -6.85 -28.51 -43.91
N GLU A 24 -8.15 -28.66 -44.21
CA GLU A 24 -9.21 -28.64 -43.20
C GLU A 24 -9.16 -29.87 -42.26
N THR A 25 -8.63 -31.02 -42.70
CA THR A 25 -8.46 -32.18 -41.81
C THR A 25 -7.22 -32.08 -40.92
N LYS A 26 -6.24 -31.24 -41.27
CA LYS A 26 -5.00 -31.08 -40.50
C LYS A 26 -5.16 -30.05 -39.38
N GLU A 27 -5.99 -29.03 -39.59
CA GLU A 27 -6.34 -28.06 -38.54
C GLU A 27 -7.35 -28.61 -37.53
N ARG A 28 -8.28 -29.48 -37.95
CA ARG A 28 -9.26 -30.07 -37.03
C ARG A 28 -8.66 -31.07 -36.04
N GLY A 29 -7.66 -31.85 -36.47
CA GLY A 29 -6.93 -32.77 -35.58
C GLY A 29 -5.93 -32.09 -34.64
N ALA A 30 -5.46 -30.89 -34.99
CA ALA A 30 -4.58 -30.08 -34.13
C ALA A 30 -5.38 -29.30 -33.08
N GLY A 31 -6.56 -28.78 -33.45
CA GLY A 31 -7.47 -28.09 -32.53
C GLY A 31 -8.03 -28.99 -31.42
N GLU A 32 -8.46 -30.21 -31.76
CA GLU A 32 -9.04 -31.14 -30.78
C GLU A 32 -7.98 -31.71 -29.79
N ALA A 33 -6.71 -31.81 -30.22
CA ALA A 33 -5.60 -32.22 -29.34
C ALA A 33 -5.09 -31.09 -28.42
N GLU A 34 -5.19 -29.82 -28.85
CA GLU A 34 -4.89 -28.66 -27.99
C GLU A 34 -6.02 -28.34 -27.00
N GLU A 35 -7.29 -28.61 -27.36
CA GLU A 35 -8.44 -28.39 -26.47
C GLU A 35 -8.46 -29.39 -25.28
N GLU A 36 -7.99 -30.64 -25.48
CA GLU A 36 -7.82 -31.61 -24.39
C GLU A 36 -6.61 -31.32 -23.47
N ALA A 37 -5.60 -30.58 -23.94
CA ALA A 37 -4.42 -30.19 -23.15
C ALA A 37 -4.66 -28.95 -22.27
N SER A 38 -5.61 -28.08 -22.67
CA SER A 38 -6.02 -26.87 -21.96
C SER A 38 -6.77 -27.14 -20.65
N GLY A 39 -7.35 -28.34 -20.49
CA GLY A 39 -8.19 -28.70 -19.33
C GLY A 39 -7.44 -29.26 -18.11
N ARG A 40 -6.14 -29.56 -18.19
CA ARG A 40 -5.39 -30.12 -17.05
C ARG A 40 -4.66 -29.03 -16.28
N MET A 41 -5.35 -28.41 -15.32
CA MET A 41 -4.72 -27.56 -14.31
C MET A 41 -3.49 -28.28 -13.74
N SER A 42 -2.34 -27.62 -13.79
CA SER A 42 -1.10 -28.16 -13.28
C SER A 42 -1.27 -28.51 -11.79
N ARG A 43 -0.63 -29.58 -11.29
CA ARG A 43 -0.66 -29.93 -9.85
C ARG A 43 -0.29 -28.75 -8.95
N ARG A 44 0.53 -27.81 -9.43
CA ARG A 44 0.88 -26.57 -8.72
C ARG A 44 -0.27 -25.57 -8.65
N GLU A 45 -1.12 -25.49 -9.67
CA GLU A 45 -2.30 -24.63 -9.70
C GLU A 45 -3.41 -25.18 -8.81
N ILE A 46 -3.58 -26.52 -8.79
CA ILE A 46 -4.49 -27.19 -7.85
C ILE A 46 -4.03 -26.95 -6.41
N LEU A 47 -2.73 -27.00 -6.13
CA LEU A 47 -2.20 -26.73 -4.79
C LEU A 47 -2.40 -25.26 -4.38
N LYS A 48 -2.19 -24.31 -5.30
CA LYS A 48 -2.50 -22.88 -5.07
C LYS A 48 -3.98 -22.67 -4.81
N LEU A 49 -4.85 -23.31 -5.59
CA LEU A 49 -6.30 -23.22 -5.43
C LEU A 49 -6.73 -23.81 -4.08
N LEU A 50 -6.21 -24.98 -3.69
CA LEU A 50 -6.47 -25.57 -2.38
C LEU A 50 -5.94 -24.70 -1.23
N ALA A 51 -4.79 -24.04 -1.39
CA ALA A 51 -4.28 -23.10 -0.40
C ALA A 51 -5.17 -21.86 -0.28
N VAL A 52 -5.69 -21.34 -1.39
CA VAL A 52 -6.64 -20.22 -1.40
C VAL A 52 -7.97 -20.63 -0.79
N ILE A 53 -8.52 -21.80 -1.16
CA ILE A 53 -9.76 -22.33 -0.56
C ILE A 53 -9.56 -22.57 0.93
N GLY A 54 -8.44 -23.20 1.33
CA GLY A 54 -8.09 -23.42 2.73
C GLY A 54 -7.97 -22.11 3.50
N PHE A 55 -7.32 -21.09 2.91
CA PHE A 55 -7.25 -19.75 3.47
C PHE A 55 -8.65 -19.11 3.61
N VAL A 56 -9.51 -19.22 2.59
CA VAL A 56 -10.89 -18.72 2.64
C VAL A 56 -11.70 -19.42 3.73
N VAL A 57 -11.62 -20.74 3.83
CA VAL A 57 -12.31 -21.51 4.88
C VAL A 57 -11.81 -21.10 6.27
N VAL A 58 -10.49 -20.97 6.45
CA VAL A 58 -9.89 -20.49 7.70
C VAL A 58 -10.38 -19.08 8.03
N VAL A 59 -10.42 -18.16 7.06
CA VAL A 59 -10.93 -16.80 7.23
C VAL A 59 -12.41 -16.81 7.60
N VAL A 60 -13.25 -17.66 6.98
CA VAL A 60 -14.68 -17.75 7.27
C VAL A 60 -14.92 -18.29 8.69
N VAL A 61 -14.23 -19.37 9.08
CA VAL A 61 -14.35 -19.95 10.43
C VAL A 61 -13.83 -18.96 11.49
N LEU A 62 -12.67 -18.33 11.23
CA LEU A 62 -12.16 -17.27 12.10
C LEU A 62 -13.12 -16.08 12.17
N ALA A 63 -13.78 -15.70 11.07
CA ALA A 63 -14.73 -14.60 11.07
C ALA A 63 -15.94 -14.88 11.95
N GLN A 64 -16.42 -16.12 12.02
CA GLN A 64 -17.50 -16.51 12.93
C GLN A 64 -17.07 -16.40 14.40
N GLU A 65 -15.91 -16.95 14.75
CA GLU A 65 -15.35 -16.88 16.11
C GLU A 65 -15.05 -15.43 16.53
N VAL A 66 -14.48 -14.64 15.63
CA VAL A 66 -14.25 -13.20 15.83
C VAL A 66 -15.58 -12.47 15.98
N GLY A 67 -16.60 -12.81 15.21
CA GLY A 67 -17.94 -12.24 15.32
C GLY A 67 -18.57 -12.51 16.70
N LEU A 68 -18.49 -13.74 17.20
CA LEU A 68 -18.95 -14.11 18.54
C LEU A 68 -18.15 -13.41 19.65
N LEU A 69 -16.83 -13.29 19.47
CA LEU A 69 -15.98 -12.56 20.40
C LEU A 69 -16.36 -11.07 20.43
N LEU A 70 -16.58 -10.45 19.26
CA LEU A 70 -16.96 -9.04 19.15
C LEU A 70 -18.34 -8.75 19.76
N THR A 71 -19.31 -9.65 19.60
CA THR A 71 -20.63 -9.50 20.25
C THR A 71 -20.53 -9.65 21.77
N ARG A 72 -19.74 -10.61 22.28
CA ARG A 72 -19.46 -10.72 23.72
C ARG A 72 -18.76 -9.47 24.27
N ILE A 73 -17.74 -8.98 23.57
CA ILE A 73 -17.02 -7.75 23.93
C ILE A 73 -17.97 -6.56 23.93
N ARG A 74 -18.83 -6.42 22.91
CA ARG A 74 -19.89 -5.40 22.84
C ARG A 74 -20.78 -5.48 24.08
N ASP A 75 -21.33 -6.64 24.38
CA ASP A 75 -22.30 -6.82 25.47
C ASP A 75 -21.66 -6.55 26.84
N TRP A 76 -20.37 -6.85 27.00
CA TRP A 76 -19.60 -6.48 28.18
C TRP A 76 -19.33 -4.98 28.24
N LEU A 77 -18.83 -4.37 27.15
CA LEU A 77 -18.51 -2.94 27.06
C LEU A 77 -19.74 -2.08 27.33
N VAL A 78 -20.89 -2.42 26.76
CA VAL A 78 -22.14 -1.66 26.92
C VAL A 78 -22.62 -1.63 28.37
N LYS A 79 -22.21 -2.56 29.23
CA LYS A 79 -22.52 -2.51 30.68
C LYS A 79 -21.64 -1.53 31.44
N GLN A 80 -20.45 -1.21 30.91
CA GLN A 80 -19.49 -0.35 31.61
C GLN A 80 -19.83 1.14 31.49
N PRO A 81 -19.69 1.95 32.55
CA PRO A 81 -20.00 3.37 32.51
C PRO A 81 -18.99 4.17 31.69
N LEU A 82 -19.48 5.21 30.99
CA LEU A 82 -18.65 6.05 30.11
C LEU A 82 -17.51 6.74 30.86
N SER A 83 -17.77 7.18 32.09
CA SER A 83 -16.78 7.84 32.96
C SER A 83 -15.58 6.97 33.31
N TYR A 84 -15.72 5.63 33.26
CA TYR A 84 -14.63 4.70 33.57
C TYR A 84 -13.92 4.21 32.30
N CYS A 85 -14.67 3.75 31.29
CA CYS A 85 -14.05 3.19 30.09
C CYS A 85 -13.40 4.24 29.19
N LEU A 86 -13.95 5.45 29.12
CA LEU A 86 -13.44 6.47 28.21
C LEU A 86 -12.00 6.90 28.58
N PRO A 87 -11.67 7.21 29.85
CA PRO A 87 -10.28 7.47 30.24
C PRO A 87 -9.33 6.29 29.97
N VAL A 88 -9.78 5.06 30.21
CA VAL A 88 -8.97 3.86 29.95
C VAL A 88 -8.66 3.74 28.45
N PHE A 89 -9.66 3.90 27.59
CA PHE A 89 -9.46 3.91 26.13
C PHE A 89 -8.50 5.00 25.70
N VAL A 90 -8.61 6.20 26.26
CA VAL A 90 -7.71 7.33 25.98
C VAL A 90 -6.26 6.96 26.33
N VAL A 91 -6.02 6.45 27.53
CA VAL A 91 -4.67 6.04 27.95
C VAL A 91 -4.12 4.95 27.04
N VAL A 92 -4.92 3.92 26.75
CA VAL A 92 -4.53 2.83 25.85
C VAL A 92 -4.23 3.35 24.45
N MET A 93 -5.01 4.30 23.93
CA MET A 93 -4.75 4.91 22.62
C MET A 93 -3.42 5.67 22.62
N VAL A 94 -3.16 6.51 23.62
CA VAL A 94 -1.89 7.26 23.71
C VAL A 94 -0.70 6.31 23.83
N VAL A 95 -0.78 5.30 24.71
CA VAL A 95 0.28 4.28 24.86
C VAL A 95 0.49 3.54 23.55
N ARG A 96 -0.59 3.11 22.89
CA ARG A 96 -0.50 2.47 21.58
C ARG A 96 0.18 3.40 20.59
N ARG A 97 -0.18 4.68 20.48
CA ARG A 97 0.47 5.61 19.53
C ARG A 97 1.95 5.83 19.79
N VAL A 98 2.40 5.80 21.05
CA VAL A 98 3.79 6.08 21.42
C VAL A 98 4.68 4.84 21.39
N VAL A 99 4.12 3.66 21.69
CA VAL A 99 4.88 2.41 21.81
C VAL A 99 4.77 1.60 20.52
N VAL A 100 5.80 1.73 19.66
CA VAL A 100 5.83 1.15 18.31
C VAL A 100 5.46 -0.35 18.24
N PRO A 101 6.00 -1.24 19.10
CA PRO A 101 5.62 -2.66 19.06
C PRO A 101 4.12 -2.93 19.28
N ILE A 102 3.42 -2.00 19.94
CA ILE A 102 2.02 -2.14 20.33
C ILE A 102 1.09 -1.57 19.24
N TRP A 103 1.61 -0.89 18.21
CA TRP A 103 0.81 -0.29 17.11
C TRP A 103 -0.13 -1.28 16.44
N TYR A 104 0.36 -2.49 16.21
CA TYR A 104 -0.38 -3.56 15.54
C TYR A 104 -1.21 -4.42 16.49
N THR A 105 -1.15 -4.14 17.79
CA THR A 105 -1.90 -4.91 18.79
C THR A 105 -3.27 -4.29 19.01
N VAL A 106 -4.30 -5.14 18.93
CA VAL A 106 -5.72 -4.86 19.25
C VAL A 106 -6.33 -3.69 18.45
N PRO A 107 -7.46 -3.85 17.75
CA PRO A 107 -8.10 -2.78 16.98
C PRO A 107 -8.84 -1.77 17.90
N THR A 108 -8.11 -1.09 18.78
CA THR A 108 -8.64 -0.24 19.86
C THR A 108 -9.51 0.89 19.33
N GLY A 109 -9.18 1.47 18.17
CA GLY A 109 -10.00 2.47 17.52
C GLY A 109 -11.39 1.93 17.13
N VAL A 110 -11.45 0.72 16.58
CA VAL A 110 -12.72 0.06 16.23
C VAL A 110 -13.50 -0.29 17.50
N LEU A 111 -12.84 -0.85 18.52
CA LEU A 111 -13.48 -1.15 19.80
C LEU A 111 -14.06 0.09 20.49
N MET A 112 -13.37 1.22 20.41
CA MET A 112 -13.87 2.49 20.95
C MET A 112 -15.07 3.01 20.16
N ILE A 113 -15.04 2.91 18.81
CA ILE A 113 -16.20 3.25 17.98
C ILE A 113 -17.40 2.37 18.35
N ILE A 114 -17.20 1.04 18.46
CA ILE A 114 -18.25 0.11 18.92
C ILE A 114 -18.84 0.59 20.24
N TYR A 115 -17.98 0.78 21.26
CA TYR A 115 -18.41 1.20 22.58
C TYR A 115 -19.24 2.49 22.55
N LEU A 116 -18.74 3.52 21.87
CA LEU A 116 -19.40 4.82 21.79
C LEU A 116 -20.72 4.74 21.01
N VAL A 117 -20.77 4.01 19.90
CA VAL A 117 -21.98 3.85 19.08
C VAL A 117 -23.12 3.28 19.90
N PHE A 118 -22.88 2.24 20.69
CA PHE A 118 -23.93 1.64 21.52
C PHE A 118 -24.23 2.44 22.80
N LYS A 119 -23.31 3.31 23.25
CA LYS A 119 -23.53 4.16 24.45
C LYS A 119 -24.24 5.48 24.17
N VAL A 120 -23.91 6.15 23.07
CA VAL A 120 -24.37 7.52 22.80
C VAL A 120 -24.98 7.69 21.41
N GLY A 121 -25.02 6.63 20.59
CA GLY A 121 -25.51 6.67 19.22
C GLY A 121 -24.45 7.12 18.21
N VAL A 122 -24.70 6.82 16.93
CA VAL A 122 -23.74 6.96 15.82
C VAL A 122 -23.11 8.36 15.72
N VAL A 123 -23.93 9.41 15.62
CA VAL A 123 -23.43 10.78 15.35
C VAL A 123 -22.59 11.29 16.52
N ARG A 124 -23.09 11.14 17.76
CA ARG A 124 -22.36 11.55 18.96
C ARG A 124 -21.09 10.72 19.15
N ALA A 125 -21.14 9.43 18.85
CA ALA A 125 -19.98 8.56 18.89
C ALA A 125 -18.88 9.03 17.93
N ALA A 126 -19.23 9.38 16.69
CA ALA A 126 -18.28 9.88 15.71
C ALA A 126 -17.64 11.21 16.15
N VAL A 127 -18.45 12.16 16.65
CA VAL A 127 -17.95 13.45 17.16
C VAL A 127 -17.03 13.26 18.35
N ILE A 128 -17.41 12.44 19.34
CA ILE A 128 -16.56 12.14 20.50
C ILE A 128 -15.27 11.47 20.05
N PHE A 129 -15.36 10.43 19.20
CA PHE A 129 -14.20 9.71 18.69
C PHE A 129 -13.21 10.66 17.98
N GLN A 130 -13.71 11.53 17.10
CA GLN A 130 -12.89 12.53 16.42
C GLN A 130 -12.32 13.56 17.39
N THR A 131 -13.09 14.04 18.36
CA THR A 131 -12.56 14.95 19.39
C THR A 131 -11.40 14.30 20.17
N LEU A 132 -11.49 13.00 20.46
CA LEU A 132 -10.41 12.25 21.10
C LEU A 132 -9.19 12.08 20.19
N LYS A 133 -9.34 12.07 18.86
CA LYS A 133 -8.21 12.09 17.91
C LYS A 133 -7.37 13.36 18.00
N LEU A 134 -7.88 14.45 18.58
CA LEU A 134 -7.03 15.61 18.91
C LEU A 134 -5.92 15.26 19.91
N LEU A 135 -6.06 14.18 20.69
CA LEU A 135 -5.00 13.65 21.53
C LEU A 135 -3.84 13.04 20.74
N ASP A 136 -4.00 12.81 19.44
CA ASP A 136 -2.87 12.48 18.56
C ASP A 136 -1.85 13.62 18.52
N PHE A 137 -2.24 14.87 18.82
CA PHE A 137 -1.26 15.95 19.00
C PHE A 137 -0.39 15.74 20.24
N VAL A 138 -0.96 15.23 21.34
CA VAL A 138 -0.19 14.87 22.53
C VAL A 138 0.77 13.73 22.20
N SER A 139 0.28 12.71 21.49
CA SER A 139 1.10 11.59 21.02
C SER A 139 2.24 12.07 20.11
N PHE A 140 1.95 12.99 19.17
CA PHE A 140 2.92 13.63 18.31
C PHE A 140 4.02 14.34 19.11
N LEU A 141 3.66 15.13 20.13
CA LEU A 141 4.64 15.83 20.97
C LEU A 141 5.50 14.85 21.77
N ILE A 142 4.92 13.76 22.29
CA ILE A 142 5.67 12.71 22.98
C ILE A 142 6.66 12.04 22.02
N LEU A 143 6.20 11.65 20.82
CA LEU A 143 7.04 11.06 19.78
C LEU A 143 8.18 12.00 19.37
N GLN A 144 7.89 13.28 19.15
CA GLN A 144 8.90 14.29 18.81
C GLN A 144 9.93 14.44 19.94
N ARG A 145 9.49 14.46 21.20
CA ARG A 145 10.37 14.62 22.36
C ARG A 145 11.24 13.38 22.63
N TRP A 146 10.70 12.19 22.38
CA TRP A 146 11.34 10.91 22.70
C TRP A 146 12.15 10.34 21.55
N PHE A 147 11.74 10.56 20.30
CA PHE A 147 12.40 10.00 19.12
C PHE A 147 13.06 11.08 18.25
N GLY A 148 12.61 12.34 18.30
CA GLY A 148 13.16 13.43 17.47
C GLY A 148 14.70 13.54 17.51
N PRO A 149 15.35 13.59 18.68
CA PRO A 149 16.81 13.66 18.77
C PRO A 149 17.54 12.50 18.08
N TYR A 150 16.92 11.33 17.98
CA TYR A 150 17.51 10.13 17.37
C TYR A 150 17.41 10.11 15.84
N PHE A 151 16.57 10.97 15.26
CA PHE A 151 16.31 11.00 13.82
C PHE A 151 16.64 12.33 13.14
N CYS A 152 16.78 13.41 13.90
CA CYS A 152 17.09 14.76 13.40
C CYS A 152 18.58 15.14 13.46
N ASP A 153 19.35 14.62 14.42
CA ASP A 153 20.69 15.13 14.69
C ASP A 153 21.77 14.30 13.97
N GLU A 154 22.62 14.98 13.18
CA GLU A 154 23.76 14.40 12.46
C GLU A 154 24.99 14.18 13.35
N ASP A 155 24.96 14.65 14.61
CA ASP A 155 26.06 14.54 15.55
C ASP A 155 26.41 13.08 15.87
N GLU A 156 27.70 12.79 16.08
CA GLU A 156 28.22 11.42 16.31
C GLU A 156 27.51 10.69 17.47
N GLU A 157 27.13 11.44 18.51
CA GLU A 157 26.40 10.94 19.68
C GLU A 157 24.93 10.60 19.31
N GLY A 158 24.31 11.45 18.49
CA GLY A 158 23.00 11.20 17.87
C GLY A 158 23.03 9.96 16.97
N GLN A 159 24.10 9.76 16.20
CA GLN A 159 24.27 8.57 15.35
C GLN A 159 24.48 7.27 16.14
N GLN A 160 25.17 7.31 17.27
CA GLN A 160 25.38 6.13 18.13
C GLN A 160 24.10 5.75 18.90
N MET A 161 23.37 6.74 19.40
CA MET A 161 22.05 6.53 20.01
C MET A 161 20.98 6.13 18.98
N ALA A 162 20.99 6.71 17.77
CA ALA A 162 20.13 6.30 16.66
C ALA A 162 20.36 4.83 16.29
N ARG A 163 21.61 4.36 16.27
CA ARG A 163 21.94 2.95 16.06
C ARG A 163 21.36 2.03 17.12
N SER A 164 21.19 2.50 18.36
CA SER A 164 20.58 1.73 19.45
C SER A 164 19.05 1.77 19.39
N ALA A 165 18.46 2.94 19.14
CA ALA A 165 17.01 3.09 18.95
C ALA A 165 16.48 2.32 17.73
N LYS A 166 17.25 2.28 16.64
CA LYS A 166 16.95 1.47 15.44
C LYS A 166 16.85 -0.03 15.73
N ARG A 167 17.54 -0.56 16.75
CA ARG A 167 17.40 -1.98 17.14
C ARG A 167 16.07 -2.29 17.82
N CYS A 168 15.46 -1.30 18.46
CA CYS A 168 14.19 -1.45 19.17
C CYS A 168 12.97 -1.18 18.29
N LEU A 169 13.17 -0.61 17.10
CA LEU A 169 12.11 -0.30 16.15
C LEU A 169 11.99 -1.42 15.10
N PRO A 170 10.77 -1.79 14.68
CA PRO A 170 10.58 -2.71 13.57
C PRO A 170 11.24 -2.18 12.29
N GLN A 171 11.98 -3.03 11.58
CA GLN A 171 12.64 -2.66 10.32
C GLN A 171 11.66 -2.09 9.30
N ILE A 172 10.47 -2.68 9.20
CA ILE A 172 9.42 -2.24 8.27
C ILE A 172 9.00 -0.79 8.52
N LEU A 173 8.95 -0.35 9.78
CA LEU A 173 8.65 1.04 10.11
C LEU A 173 9.77 1.96 9.63
N LEU A 174 11.02 1.58 9.90
CA LEU A 174 12.18 2.37 9.47
C LEU A 174 12.18 2.53 7.95
N ASP A 175 11.94 1.45 7.22
CA ASP A 175 11.88 1.47 5.75
C ASP A 175 10.77 2.40 5.25
N VAL A 176 9.59 2.36 5.86
CA VAL A 176 8.47 3.28 5.54
C VAL A 176 8.84 4.73 5.86
N VAL A 177 9.43 5.01 7.03
CA VAL A 177 9.84 6.35 7.45
C VAL A 177 10.90 6.93 6.51
N TYR A 178 11.89 6.13 6.12
CA TYR A 178 12.92 6.57 5.16
C TYR A 178 12.36 6.75 3.75
N ALA A 179 11.43 5.90 3.32
CA ALA A 179 10.72 6.09 2.06
C ALA A 179 9.90 7.39 2.07
N LEU A 180 9.19 7.69 3.17
CA LEU A 180 8.47 8.96 3.31
C LEU A 180 9.43 10.15 3.28
N ASP A 181 10.54 10.07 4.00
CA ASP A 181 11.53 11.15 4.09
C ASP A 181 12.17 11.49 2.75
N ARG A 182 12.61 10.46 2.01
CA ARG A 182 13.20 10.63 0.68
C ARG A 182 12.25 11.33 -0.28
N GLU A 183 10.97 11.04 -0.18
CA GLU A 183 9.97 11.43 -1.19
C GLU A 183 9.22 12.72 -0.84
N TRP A 184 9.05 12.98 0.45
CA TRP A 184 8.28 14.10 0.96
C TRP A 184 9.12 15.12 1.72
N GLY A 185 10.32 14.78 2.20
CA GLY A 185 11.17 15.69 2.97
C GLY A 185 11.52 16.96 2.19
N GLY A 186 12.09 16.82 1.00
CA GLY A 186 12.41 17.96 0.13
C GLY A 186 11.17 18.75 -0.31
N HIS A 187 10.09 18.03 -0.62
CA HIS A 187 8.82 18.64 -1.07
C HIS A 187 8.13 19.46 0.02
N LEU A 188 8.08 18.96 1.25
CA LEU A 188 7.53 19.70 2.37
C LEU A 188 8.40 20.92 2.68
N ARG A 189 9.73 20.81 2.63
CA ARG A 189 10.64 21.93 2.89
C ARG A 189 10.43 23.09 1.92
N SER A 190 10.18 22.80 0.65
CA SER A 190 9.95 23.83 -0.39
C SER A 190 8.53 24.42 -0.40
N GLN A 191 7.56 23.76 0.26
CA GLN A 191 6.19 24.25 0.31
C GLN A 191 6.00 25.46 1.24
N ALA A 192 5.08 26.35 0.84
CA ALA A 192 4.54 27.39 1.70
C ALA A 192 3.81 26.80 2.94
N PRO A 193 3.65 27.56 4.04
CA PRO A 193 3.00 27.08 5.26
C PRO A 193 1.63 26.42 5.05
N VAL A 194 0.78 27.02 4.21
CA VAL A 194 -0.54 26.45 3.87
C VAL A 194 -0.39 25.10 3.15
N GLY A 195 0.58 24.98 2.25
CA GLY A 195 0.87 23.72 1.54
C GLY A 195 1.31 22.61 2.48
N LYS A 196 2.12 22.92 3.50
CA LYS A 196 2.53 21.96 4.54
C LYS A 196 1.33 21.44 5.33
N THR A 197 0.44 22.34 5.76
CA THR A 197 -0.79 21.97 6.47
C THR A 197 -1.72 21.12 5.61
N LEU A 198 -1.93 21.50 4.35
CA LEU A 198 -2.76 20.73 3.42
C LEU A 198 -2.18 19.34 3.15
N THR A 199 -0.86 19.23 3.04
CA THR A 199 -0.18 17.94 2.86
C THR A 199 -0.40 17.05 4.09
N PHE A 200 -0.27 17.58 5.31
CA PHE A 200 -0.61 16.84 6.53
C PHE A 200 -2.06 16.35 6.53
N ILE A 201 -3.02 17.21 6.18
CA ILE A 201 -4.44 16.84 6.08
C ILE A 201 -4.65 15.74 5.03
N ALA A 202 -4.00 15.85 3.87
CA ALA A 202 -4.10 14.86 2.80
C ALA A 202 -3.55 13.50 3.24
N PHE A 203 -2.42 13.49 3.95
CA PHE A 203 -1.90 12.26 4.56
C PHE A 203 -2.91 11.62 5.50
N GLY A 204 -3.49 12.40 6.43
CA GLY A 204 -4.53 11.91 7.34
C GLY A 204 -5.77 11.35 6.64
N ALA A 205 -6.18 11.97 5.54
CA ALA A 205 -7.39 11.61 4.78
C ALA A 205 -7.19 10.46 3.77
N THR A 206 -5.98 9.93 3.63
CA THR A 206 -5.67 8.86 2.67
C THR A 206 -5.99 7.48 3.26
N TRP A 207 -6.68 6.61 2.52
CA TRP A 207 -7.17 5.32 3.05
C TRP A 207 -6.14 4.19 3.18
N PHE A 208 -4.91 4.37 2.73
CA PHE A 208 -3.94 3.27 2.59
C PHE A 208 -2.65 3.44 3.39
N LEU A 209 -2.34 4.65 3.85
CA LEU A 209 -1.11 4.86 4.61
C LEU A 209 -1.37 4.57 6.09
N GLU A 210 -0.48 3.80 6.70
CA GLU A 210 -0.54 3.53 8.13
C GLU A 210 -0.45 4.84 8.92
N GLU A 211 -1.52 5.15 9.66
CA GLU A 211 -1.70 6.42 10.37
C GLU A 211 -0.60 6.63 11.41
N GLU A 212 -0.17 5.55 12.06
CA GLU A 212 0.87 5.53 13.08
C GLU A 212 2.25 5.84 12.48
N ALA A 213 2.63 5.19 11.37
CA ALA A 213 3.91 5.42 10.69
C ALA A 213 4.01 6.86 10.15
N MET A 214 2.89 7.38 9.63
CA MET A 214 2.78 8.76 9.16
C MET A 214 2.95 9.76 10.31
N LEU A 215 2.21 9.58 11.42
CA LEU A 215 2.30 10.45 12.59
C LEU A 215 3.73 10.46 13.16
N PHE A 216 4.36 9.28 13.21
CA PHE A 216 5.75 9.14 13.63
C PHE A 216 6.70 9.90 12.70
N TRP A 217 6.61 9.70 11.38
CA TRP A 217 7.44 10.44 10.43
C TRP A 217 7.24 11.96 10.54
N PHE A 218 6.00 12.43 10.69
CA PHE A 218 5.72 13.85 10.91
C PHE A 218 6.39 14.37 12.19
N ALA A 219 6.34 13.59 13.28
CA ALA A 219 6.93 13.97 14.56
C ALA A 219 8.46 14.02 14.53
N VAL A 220 9.11 13.10 13.81
CA VAL A 220 10.56 12.89 13.92
C VAL A 220 11.38 13.39 12.72
N ARG A 221 10.78 13.64 11.55
CA ARG A 221 11.55 13.95 10.32
C ARG A 221 10.94 15.01 9.39
N SER A 222 9.65 15.34 9.50
CA SER A 222 9.01 16.25 8.51
C SER A 222 9.49 17.71 8.56
N HIS A 223 10.11 18.15 9.66
CA HIS A 223 10.48 19.54 9.94
C HIS A 223 9.33 20.56 9.78
N VAL A 224 8.08 20.10 9.86
CA VAL A 224 6.92 20.99 9.81
C VAL A 224 6.72 21.63 11.19
N PRO A 225 6.56 22.96 11.28
CA PRO A 225 6.29 23.63 12.54
C PRO A 225 5.05 23.08 13.27
N ASN A 226 5.17 22.87 14.58
CA ASN A 226 4.13 22.25 15.41
C ASN A 226 2.77 22.96 15.33
N HIS A 227 2.74 24.29 15.18
CA HIS A 227 1.48 25.03 15.04
C HIS A 227 0.74 24.70 13.73
N LEU A 228 1.47 24.44 12.64
CA LEU A 228 0.87 24.01 11.37
C LEU A 228 0.32 22.58 11.48
N ILE A 229 1.04 21.69 12.17
CA ILE A 229 0.54 20.34 12.47
C ILE A 229 -0.72 20.40 13.34
N CYS A 230 -0.75 21.26 14.36
CA CYS A 230 -1.93 21.44 15.20
C CYS A 230 -3.15 21.93 14.41
N ILE A 231 -2.98 22.95 13.55
CA ILE A 231 -4.05 23.45 12.67
C ILE A 231 -4.51 22.35 11.72
N GLY A 232 -3.56 21.63 11.12
CA GLY A 232 -3.83 20.52 10.23
C GLY A 232 -4.62 19.40 10.91
N LEU A 233 -4.25 19.04 12.13
CA LEU A 233 -4.93 18.00 12.91
C LEU A 233 -6.36 18.41 13.28
N VAL A 234 -6.57 19.64 13.74
CA VAL A 234 -7.92 20.15 14.07
C VAL A 234 -8.80 20.14 12.81
N THR A 235 -8.25 20.61 11.69
CA THR A 235 -8.97 20.66 10.41
C THR A 235 -9.28 19.26 9.91
N PHE A 236 -8.29 18.36 9.92
CA PHE A 236 -8.47 16.96 9.56
C PHE A 236 -9.53 16.28 10.42
N THR A 237 -9.50 16.48 11.74
CA THR A 237 -10.46 15.91 12.69
C THR A 237 -11.90 16.31 12.33
N TYR A 238 -12.11 17.59 11.99
CA TYR A 238 -13.42 18.07 11.57
C TYR A 238 -13.85 17.45 10.23
N LEU A 239 -12.96 17.49 9.23
CA LEU A 239 -13.24 16.95 7.89
C LEU A 239 -13.50 15.43 7.92
N ASN A 240 -12.77 14.70 8.75
CA ASN A 240 -12.84 13.24 8.85
C ASN A 240 -14.03 12.75 9.71
N THR A 241 -14.78 13.66 10.31
CA THR A 241 -16.00 13.33 11.06
C THR A 241 -17.04 12.65 10.18
N PHE A 242 -17.14 13.04 8.90
CA PHE A 242 -18.08 12.42 7.96
C PHE A 242 -17.74 10.95 7.66
N ASP A 243 -16.47 10.65 7.40
CA ASP A 243 -15.98 9.27 7.24
C ASP A 243 -16.26 8.44 8.50
N THR A 244 -16.05 9.04 9.68
CA THR A 244 -16.26 8.35 10.95
C THR A 244 -17.73 8.05 11.24
N ILE A 245 -18.64 8.92 10.81
CA ILE A 245 -20.08 8.64 10.89
C ILE A 245 -20.41 7.41 10.05
N ILE A 246 -19.92 7.34 8.80
CA ILE A 246 -20.15 6.19 7.91
C ILE A 246 -19.56 4.92 8.53
N ARG A 247 -18.32 4.99 9.04
CA ARG A 247 -17.67 3.86 9.72
C ARG A 247 -18.45 3.41 10.95
N ALA A 248 -18.97 4.32 11.75
CA ALA A 248 -19.82 4.03 12.90
C ALA A 248 -21.14 3.35 12.50
N GLN A 249 -21.77 3.76 11.40
CA GLN A 249 -22.96 3.10 10.85
C GLN A 249 -22.66 1.70 10.34
N ALA A 250 -21.56 1.54 9.59
CA ALA A 250 -21.13 0.24 9.07
C ALA A 250 -20.82 -0.75 10.20
N VAL A 251 -20.10 -0.30 11.24
CA VAL A 251 -19.81 -1.11 12.43
C VAL A 251 -21.08 -1.52 13.16
N LYS A 252 -22.04 -0.60 13.32
CA LYS A 252 -23.34 -0.91 13.92
C LYS A 252 -24.08 -1.98 13.12
N GLY A 253 -24.24 -1.76 11.81
CA GLY A 253 -24.93 -2.68 10.90
C GLY A 253 -24.28 -4.07 10.86
N ALA A 254 -22.95 -4.13 10.84
CA ALA A 254 -22.21 -5.38 10.89
C ALA A 254 -22.46 -6.16 12.20
N LEU A 255 -22.47 -5.47 13.34
CA LEU A 255 -22.74 -6.11 14.63
C LEU A 255 -24.20 -6.53 14.81
N ASP A 256 -25.15 -5.75 14.29
CA ASP A 256 -26.56 -6.09 14.29
C ASP A 256 -26.81 -7.34 13.42
N ALA A 257 -26.17 -7.41 12.24
CA ALA A 257 -26.21 -8.57 11.37
C ALA A 257 -25.59 -9.83 12.02
N LEU A 258 -24.44 -9.69 12.67
CA LEU A 258 -23.78 -10.79 13.40
C LEU A 258 -24.61 -11.31 14.58
N SER A 259 -25.51 -10.49 15.14
CA SER A 259 -26.40 -10.93 16.23
C SER A 259 -27.66 -11.68 15.79
N GLY A 260 -27.72 -12.13 14.53
CA GLY A 260 -28.81 -12.95 13.99
C GLY A 260 -29.87 -12.17 13.22
N SER A 261 -29.60 -10.90 12.94
CA SER A 261 -30.42 -10.08 12.04
C SER A 261 -29.90 -10.31 10.60
N SER A 262 -30.76 -10.44 9.59
CA SER A 262 -30.36 -10.87 8.23
C SER A 262 -29.16 -10.10 7.66
N ALA A 263 -28.40 -10.72 6.73
CA ALA A 263 -27.29 -10.06 6.04
C ALA A 263 -27.72 -8.79 5.28
N GLU A 264 -29.01 -8.68 4.94
CA GLU A 264 -29.62 -7.49 4.35
C GLU A 264 -29.45 -6.25 5.24
N ILE A 265 -29.35 -6.41 6.57
CA ILE A 265 -29.21 -5.31 7.53
C ILE A 265 -27.85 -4.61 7.41
N LEU A 266 -26.81 -5.30 6.94
CA LEU A 266 -25.54 -4.63 6.63
C LEU A 266 -25.72 -3.64 5.46
N TRP A 267 -26.45 -4.07 4.43
CA TRP A 267 -26.76 -3.26 3.26
C TRP A 267 -27.75 -2.15 3.57
N GLU A 268 -28.75 -2.41 4.38
CA GLU A 268 -29.65 -1.37 4.88
C GLU A 268 -28.91 -0.35 5.76
N ALA A 269 -28.00 -0.77 6.64
CA ALA A 269 -27.25 0.16 7.49
C ALA A 269 -26.35 1.09 6.67
N ILE A 270 -25.77 0.59 5.57
CA ILE A 270 -24.97 1.39 4.64
C ILE A 270 -25.89 2.28 3.77
N ALA A 271 -27.03 1.77 3.32
CA ALA A 271 -28.02 2.55 2.57
C ALA A 271 -28.68 3.65 3.43
N GLN A 272 -28.77 3.45 4.74
CA GLN A 272 -29.23 4.45 5.71
C GLN A 272 -28.18 5.53 6.00
N ALA A 273 -26.93 5.36 5.56
CA ALA A 273 -25.97 6.43 5.57
C ALA A 273 -26.51 7.56 4.68
N LYS A 274 -26.68 8.74 5.25
CA LYS A 274 -27.19 9.88 4.49
C LYS A 274 -26.20 10.16 3.36
N TRP A 275 -26.68 10.14 2.12
CA TRP A 275 -25.85 10.22 0.91
C TRP A 275 -24.84 11.38 0.93
N TYR A 276 -25.21 12.50 1.56
CA TYR A 276 -24.33 13.67 1.64
C TYR A 276 -23.11 13.44 2.53
N PHE A 277 -23.18 12.56 3.54
CA PHE A 277 -22.00 12.17 4.32
C PHE A 277 -21.03 11.36 3.47
N VAL A 278 -21.55 10.41 2.68
CA VAL A 278 -20.76 9.60 1.74
C VAL A 278 -20.10 10.49 0.69
N PHE A 279 -20.86 11.40 0.10
CA PHE A 279 -20.35 12.36 -0.88
C PHE A 279 -19.24 13.23 -0.30
N LEU A 280 -19.43 13.80 0.90
CA LEU A 280 -18.42 14.63 1.56
C LEU A 280 -17.15 13.83 1.92
N ALA A 281 -17.31 12.60 2.43
CA ALA A 281 -16.18 11.73 2.73
C ALA A 281 -15.37 11.43 1.45
N LEU A 282 -16.05 11.10 0.34
CA LEU A 282 -15.39 10.86 -0.95
C LEU A 282 -14.72 12.12 -1.50
N LEU A 283 -15.34 13.29 -1.37
CA LEU A 283 -14.80 14.57 -1.82
C LEU A 283 -13.47 14.92 -1.12
N ILE A 284 -13.29 14.48 0.12
CA ILE A 284 -12.07 14.73 0.90
C ILE A 284 -11.04 13.62 0.67
N ALA A 285 -11.46 12.36 0.79
CA ALA A 285 -10.56 11.21 0.71
C ALA A 285 -10.02 10.97 -0.70
N THR A 286 -10.83 11.19 -1.76
CA THR A 286 -10.42 10.89 -3.14
C THR A 286 -9.28 11.80 -3.61
N PRO A 287 -9.35 13.14 -3.50
CA PRO A 287 -8.24 14.00 -3.90
C PRO A 287 -6.99 13.77 -3.05
N ALA A 288 -7.16 13.54 -1.74
CA ALA A 288 -6.05 13.21 -0.85
C ALA A 288 -5.34 11.91 -1.27
N THR A 289 -6.11 10.87 -1.53
CA THR A 289 -5.63 9.56 -2.00
C THR A 289 -4.91 9.69 -3.35
N ILE A 290 -5.50 10.40 -4.32
CA ILE A 290 -4.88 10.66 -5.62
C ILE A 290 -3.58 11.45 -5.46
N TYR A 291 -3.54 12.45 -4.58
CA TYR A 291 -2.36 13.28 -4.37
C TYR A 291 -1.21 12.50 -3.72
N ILE A 292 -1.48 11.80 -2.63
CA ILE A 292 -0.47 11.04 -1.88
C ILE A 292 -0.01 9.82 -2.68
N HIS A 293 -0.94 8.97 -3.14
CA HIS A 293 -0.58 7.78 -3.90
C HIS A 293 -0.12 8.08 -5.31
N GLY A 294 -0.67 9.09 -5.96
CA GLY A 294 -0.16 9.52 -7.27
C GLY A 294 1.33 9.85 -7.21
N ARG A 295 1.80 10.41 -6.08
CA ARG A 295 3.24 10.60 -5.86
C ARG A 295 3.96 9.28 -5.62
N HIS A 296 3.49 8.43 -4.69
CA HIS A 296 4.13 7.14 -4.40
C HIS A 296 4.21 6.22 -5.63
N VAL A 297 3.15 6.13 -6.43
CA VAL A 297 3.10 5.33 -7.66
C VAL A 297 4.08 5.85 -8.70
N ARG A 298 4.17 7.18 -8.92
CA ARG A 298 5.17 7.76 -9.83
C ARG A 298 6.60 7.39 -9.42
N LEU A 299 6.85 7.25 -8.12
CA LEU A 299 8.16 6.92 -7.59
C LEU A 299 8.51 5.44 -7.75
N VAL A 300 7.55 4.56 -7.47
CA VAL A 300 7.70 3.13 -7.78
C VAL A 300 7.93 2.95 -9.27
N TYR A 301 7.16 3.64 -10.11
CA TYR A 301 7.33 3.61 -11.56
C TYR A 301 8.73 4.06 -11.98
N ARG A 302 9.20 5.23 -11.51
CA ARG A 302 10.55 5.74 -11.79
C ARG A 302 11.64 4.75 -11.37
N LYS A 303 11.56 4.18 -10.16
CA LYS A 303 12.53 3.18 -9.69
C LYS A 303 12.51 1.91 -10.53
N CYS A 304 11.34 1.40 -10.88
CA CYS A 304 11.20 0.21 -11.73
C CYS A 304 11.75 0.46 -13.14
N THR A 305 11.55 1.65 -13.71
CA THR A 305 12.13 2.01 -15.01
C THR A 305 13.65 2.14 -14.93
N THR A 306 14.20 2.77 -13.89
CA THR A 306 15.66 2.87 -13.69
C THR A 306 16.28 1.49 -13.48
N MET A 307 15.65 0.60 -12.71
CA MET A 307 16.14 -0.77 -12.54
C MET A 307 16.11 -1.57 -13.85
N ARG A 308 15.09 -1.40 -14.70
CA ARG A 308 15.10 -2.03 -16.03
C ARG A 308 16.26 -1.56 -16.87
N VAL A 309 16.52 -0.25 -16.93
CA VAL A 309 17.65 0.29 -17.69
C VAL A 309 18.98 -0.29 -17.21
N ILE A 310 19.18 -0.42 -15.89
CA ILE A 310 20.40 -1.03 -15.32
C ILE A 310 20.50 -2.51 -15.67
N VAL A 311 19.41 -3.27 -15.57
CA VAL A 311 19.41 -4.71 -15.91
C VAL A 311 19.64 -4.92 -17.42
N ASP A 312 19.09 -4.05 -18.26
CA ASP A 312 19.27 -4.11 -19.71
C ASP A 312 20.72 -3.74 -20.09
N GLU A 313 21.31 -2.71 -19.46
CA GLU A 313 22.73 -2.35 -19.63
C GLU A 313 23.68 -3.45 -19.14
N GLU A 314 23.41 -4.08 -18.00
CA GLU A 314 24.21 -5.21 -17.49
C GLU A 314 24.09 -6.45 -18.40
N ALA A 315 22.91 -6.68 -18.98
CA ALA A 315 22.68 -7.76 -19.94
C ALA A 315 23.41 -7.51 -21.27
N ASP A 316 23.44 -6.27 -21.75
CA ASP A 316 24.16 -5.89 -22.97
C ASP A 316 25.68 -6.00 -22.79
N VAL A 317 26.22 -5.58 -21.65
CA VAL A 317 27.64 -5.77 -21.31
C VAL A 317 28.00 -7.26 -21.21
N ALA A 318 27.14 -8.07 -20.58
CA ALA A 318 27.36 -9.51 -20.47
C ALA A 318 27.27 -10.25 -21.82
N ASN A 319 26.52 -9.73 -22.79
CA ASN A 319 26.45 -10.28 -24.15
C ASN A 319 27.66 -9.86 -25.00
N GLN A 320 28.16 -8.64 -24.86
CA GLN A 320 29.40 -8.21 -25.53
C GLN A 320 30.63 -9.01 -25.09
N ASP A 321 30.72 -9.37 -23.80
CA ASP A 321 31.80 -10.22 -23.29
C ASP A 321 31.75 -11.65 -23.88
N LYS A 322 30.56 -12.17 -24.24
CA LYS A 322 30.41 -13.49 -24.88
C LYS A 322 30.74 -13.48 -26.37
N ASP A 323 30.43 -12.39 -27.06
CA ASP A 323 30.77 -12.26 -28.48
C ASP A 323 32.29 -12.04 -28.68
N GLY A 324 32.97 -11.40 -27.73
CA GLY A 324 34.43 -11.27 -27.72
C GLY A 324 35.20 -12.59 -27.46
N GLU A 325 34.56 -13.57 -26.81
CA GLU A 325 35.15 -14.90 -26.56
C GLU A 325 35.12 -15.81 -27.80
N ASN A 326 34.20 -15.56 -28.76
CA ASN A 326 34.16 -16.31 -30.01
C ASN A 326 35.22 -15.84 -31.04
N ASP A 327 35.63 -14.57 -30.97
CA ASP A 327 36.63 -14.00 -31.89
C ASP A 327 38.10 -14.27 -31.48
N THR A 328 38.35 -14.85 -30.31
CA THR A 328 39.70 -15.22 -29.86
C THR A 328 40.11 -16.65 -30.25
N SER A 329 39.28 -17.38 -31.00
CA SER A 329 39.56 -18.75 -31.44
C SER A 329 40.53 -18.90 -32.62
N LEU A 330 41.10 -17.81 -33.16
CA LEU A 330 42.00 -17.85 -34.33
C LEU A 330 43.45 -17.34 -34.13
N LEU A 331 43.89 -17.11 -32.89
CA LEU A 331 45.31 -16.82 -32.63
C LEU A 331 45.88 -17.76 -31.55
N GLN A 332 46.37 -18.91 -32.01
CA GLN A 332 47.34 -19.71 -31.27
C GLN A 332 48.64 -18.89 -31.12
N SER A 333 48.96 -18.48 -29.90
CA SER A 333 50.28 -17.97 -29.51
C SER A 333 50.61 -18.49 -28.11
N PRO A 334 51.90 -18.74 -27.78
CA PRO A 334 52.27 -19.72 -26.79
C PRO A 334 52.18 -19.19 -25.36
N ARG A 335 51.83 -20.11 -24.46
CA ARG A 335 51.86 -20.03 -22.98
C ARG A 335 52.89 -19.03 -22.45
N ARG A 336 52.41 -18.01 -21.74
CA ARG A 336 53.14 -17.27 -20.71
C ARG A 336 52.31 -17.16 -19.44
N ASP A 337 53.02 -17.17 -18.32
CA ASP A 337 52.54 -17.37 -16.96
C ASP A 337 51.37 -16.46 -16.54
N HIS A 338 50.31 -17.08 -16.02
CA HIS A 338 49.16 -16.43 -15.43
C HIS A 338 49.41 -16.17 -13.95
N GLY A 339 49.63 -14.89 -13.60
CA GLY A 339 49.64 -14.41 -12.22
C GLY A 339 48.99 -13.04 -12.05
N ASP A 340 49.17 -12.12 -13.00
CA ASP A 340 48.88 -10.70 -12.74
C ASP A 340 47.69 -10.10 -13.52
N PHE A 341 47.14 -10.79 -14.51
CA PHE A 341 46.08 -10.22 -15.38
C PHE A 341 44.68 -10.18 -14.73
N ALA A 342 44.35 -11.12 -13.84
CA ALA A 342 43.04 -11.15 -13.18
C ALA A 342 42.85 -9.96 -12.23
N HIS A 343 43.92 -9.52 -11.58
CA HIS A 343 43.87 -8.43 -10.60
C HIS A 343 43.67 -7.05 -11.24
N GLN A 344 44.15 -6.90 -12.48
CA GLN A 344 44.07 -5.65 -13.24
C GLN A 344 42.67 -5.42 -13.82
N ASN A 345 41.99 -6.49 -14.25
CA ASN A 345 40.64 -6.43 -14.78
C ASN A 345 39.60 -6.07 -13.69
N ASP A 346 39.78 -6.55 -12.46
CA ASP A 346 38.91 -6.19 -11.33
C ASP A 346 39.09 -4.73 -10.89
N GLN A 347 40.32 -4.20 -10.93
CA GLN A 347 40.58 -2.80 -10.63
C GLN A 347 39.99 -1.85 -11.69
N ASP A 348 40.05 -2.22 -12.96
CA ASP A 348 39.44 -1.45 -14.04
C ASP A 348 37.91 -1.49 -13.99
N ARG A 349 37.31 -2.63 -13.59
CA ARG A 349 35.86 -2.74 -13.32
C ARG A 349 35.44 -1.86 -12.14
N GLU A 350 36.17 -1.87 -11.03
CA GLU A 350 35.89 -0.98 -9.88
C GLU A 350 36.03 0.50 -10.24
N ARG A 351 37.04 0.84 -11.05
CA ARG A 351 37.26 2.22 -11.49
C ARG A 351 36.12 2.72 -12.37
N ARG A 352 35.68 1.95 -13.36
CA ARG A 352 34.52 2.33 -14.21
C ARG A 352 33.25 2.45 -13.38
N ARG A 353 33.04 1.55 -12.40
CA ARG A 353 31.90 1.63 -11.49
C ARG A 353 31.89 2.93 -10.67
N ARG A 354 33.06 3.38 -10.20
CA ARG A 354 33.18 4.67 -9.49
C ARG A 354 32.94 5.86 -10.40
N GLU A 355 33.44 5.83 -11.63
CA GLU A 355 33.24 6.91 -12.61
C GLU A 355 31.76 7.05 -13.02
N LEU A 356 31.05 5.93 -13.21
CA LEU A 356 29.60 5.92 -13.51
C LEU A 356 28.76 6.44 -12.33
N LEU A 357 29.09 6.03 -11.10
CA LEU A 357 28.43 6.55 -9.89
C LEU A 357 28.66 8.06 -9.74
N GLN A 358 29.87 8.54 -10.04
CA GLN A 358 30.20 9.95 -9.96
C GLN A 358 29.47 10.76 -11.02
N GLN A 359 29.31 10.25 -12.25
CA GLN A 359 28.51 10.88 -13.31
C GLN A 359 27.01 10.93 -12.97
N GLN A 360 26.45 9.90 -12.31
CA GLN A 360 25.06 9.95 -11.81
C GLN A 360 24.84 11.02 -10.74
N VAL A 361 25.82 11.21 -9.85
CA VAL A 361 25.74 12.26 -8.81
C VAL A 361 25.75 13.65 -9.44
N THR A 362 26.56 13.89 -10.48
CA THR A 362 26.57 15.17 -11.19
C THR A 362 25.33 15.39 -12.05
N SER A 363 24.78 14.35 -12.71
CA SER A 363 23.57 14.51 -13.54
C SER A 363 22.33 14.87 -12.74
N ILE A 364 22.24 14.38 -11.48
CA ILE A 364 21.14 14.72 -10.55
C ILE A 364 21.26 16.16 -10.05
N GLN A 365 22.46 16.76 -10.05
CA GLN A 365 22.67 18.15 -9.63
C GLN A 365 22.44 19.18 -10.75
N THR A 366 22.41 18.76 -12.02
CA THR A 366 22.29 19.67 -13.18
C THR A 366 20.91 19.72 -13.83
N GLU A 367 19.90 19.01 -13.33
CA GLU A 367 18.53 19.22 -13.81
C GLU A 367 18.01 20.59 -13.31
N PRO A 368 17.67 21.54 -14.21
CA PRO A 368 17.08 22.80 -13.81
C PRO A 368 15.68 22.54 -13.23
N THR A 369 15.47 23.03 -12.00
CA THR A 369 14.20 23.00 -11.25
C THR A 369 13.04 23.67 -11.96
#